data_AF-H5WLG6-F1
#
_entry.id   AF-H5WLG6-F1
#
_cell.length_a   1.000
_cell.length_b   1.000
_cell.length_c   1.000
_cell.angle_alpha   90.00
_cell.angle_beta   90.00
_cell.angle_gamma   90.00
#
_symmetry.space_group_name_H-M   'P 1'
#
loop_
_entity.id
_entity.type
_entity.pdbx_description
1 polymer ?
#
loop_
_entity_poly.entity_id
_entity_poly.type
_entity_poly.pdbx_seq_one_letter_code
_entity_poly.pdbx_strand_id
1 'polypeptide(L)'
;MATYSGEVDLSVLTELIEKTKTLQGDGTVSFQGFAHTEHLAILNTFVRLNSEIPESEGRRLINKACFETAADGKVTAEALLKRINRLERTYLATRKKRFRLVTSISIGSLKNPIIVKTSDCHITYGWKSSQTAGTERAKKILDASRSINGHPPNNYAAVSCIVSARNPEEAATIALDQIDIFRSIWNLWLNRGLGIRISSGRRQPVNSFRLGPIHTVHLPSGRLATDEWWYDPNFTEPMRPWHQPQRIANMMLFTKRVRTSISKLPYRPQIEAALIRYSRALDLSDWNSSILQLWSILELLTGTTLGENHKVTVRRSAFLFRNHDYASLTLNHLRTYRNNAIHTGKESWQIETLVFQVKNFVETLLNFHLSRAGEFSSLADVAQFLDQPPGIEELDRQLKLLRNVRRFIA
;
A
#
# COMPACT_ATOMS: atom_id res chain seq x y z
N MET A 1 -14.53 1.47 18.55
CA MET A 1 -14.74 2.77 19.20
C MET A 1 -13.55 3.60 18.83
N ALA A 2 -13.77 4.81 18.35
CA ALA A 2 -12.70 5.71 18.04
C ALA A 2 -11.89 5.99 19.31
N THR A 3 -10.60 5.72 19.26
CA THR A 3 -9.66 5.98 20.34
C THR A 3 -8.73 7.12 19.93
N TYR A 4 -8.20 7.82 20.92
CA TYR A 4 -7.26 8.89 20.72
C TYR A 4 -5.91 8.49 21.35
N SER A 5 -4.79 8.85 20.72
CA SER A 5 -3.46 8.60 21.27
C SER A 5 -3.14 9.62 22.35
N GLY A 6 -2.89 9.20 23.59
CA GLY A 6 -2.68 10.03 24.81
C GLY A 6 -1.60 11.14 24.77
N GLU A 7 -1.06 11.46 23.61
CA GLU A 7 0.02 12.43 23.37
C GLU A 7 -0.47 13.85 23.06
N VAL A 8 -1.76 14.08 22.78
CA VAL A 8 -2.29 15.42 22.39
C VAL A 8 -3.55 15.85 23.13
N ASP A 9 -3.54 16.95 23.85
CA ASP A 9 -4.77 17.43 24.50
C ASP A 9 -5.83 17.86 23.46
N LEU A 10 -6.86 17.03 23.25
CA LEU A 10 -7.95 17.31 22.31
C LEU A 10 -8.75 18.56 22.71
N SER A 11 -8.73 18.97 23.98
CA SER A 11 -9.44 20.17 24.44
C SER A 11 -8.93 21.41 23.72
N VAL A 12 -7.60 21.58 23.65
CA VAL A 12 -6.91 22.67 22.94
C VAL A 12 -7.36 22.73 21.47
N LEU A 13 -7.38 21.57 20.79
CA LEU A 13 -7.77 21.51 19.38
C LEU A 13 -9.25 21.86 19.18
N THR A 14 -10.13 21.40 20.06
CA THR A 14 -11.56 21.78 19.99
C THR A 14 -11.82 23.25 20.28
N GLU A 15 -11.04 23.87 21.16
CA GLU A 15 -11.11 25.32 21.37
C GLU A 15 -10.67 26.10 20.13
N LEU A 16 -9.62 25.65 19.43
CA LEU A 16 -9.19 26.26 18.18
C LEU A 16 -10.23 26.10 17.07
N ILE A 17 -10.88 24.94 16.98
CA ILE A 17 -11.99 24.72 16.03
C ILE A 17 -13.20 25.60 16.38
N GLU A 18 -13.55 25.76 17.65
CA GLU A 18 -14.65 26.64 18.05
C GLU A 18 -14.34 28.11 17.73
N LYS A 19 -13.07 28.55 17.86
CA LYS A 19 -12.67 29.92 17.50
C LYS A 19 -12.79 30.21 16.01
N THR A 20 -12.67 29.21 15.14
CA THR A 20 -12.79 29.38 13.68
C THR A 20 -14.21 29.19 13.17
N LYS A 21 -15.13 28.76 14.03
CA LYS A 21 -16.56 28.59 13.74
C LYS A 21 -17.22 29.94 13.47
N THR A 22 -18.03 30.00 12.43
CA THR A 22 -18.87 31.15 12.08
C THR A 22 -20.31 30.66 11.91
N LEU A 23 -21.26 31.37 12.50
CA LEU A 23 -22.68 31.14 12.30
C LEU A 23 -23.20 32.14 11.28
N GLN A 24 -23.77 31.64 10.19
CA GLN A 24 -24.46 32.47 9.21
C GLN A 24 -25.88 32.77 9.68
N GLY A 25 -26.48 33.85 9.14
CA GLY A 25 -27.80 34.34 9.56
C GLY A 25 -28.96 33.36 9.31
N ASP A 26 -28.74 32.32 8.51
CA ASP A 26 -29.67 31.22 8.21
C ASP A 26 -29.49 30.01 9.17
N GLY A 27 -28.58 30.09 10.13
CA GLY A 27 -28.22 28.98 11.03
C GLY A 27 -27.20 28.00 10.44
N THR A 28 -26.69 28.26 9.23
CA THR A 28 -25.65 27.44 8.62
C THR A 28 -24.31 27.68 9.32
N VAL A 29 -23.64 26.58 9.68
CA VAL A 29 -22.29 26.63 10.25
C VAL A 29 -21.26 26.64 9.12
N SER A 30 -20.33 27.59 9.20
CA SER A 30 -19.09 27.58 8.41
C SER A 30 -17.87 27.68 9.32
N PHE A 31 -16.69 27.40 8.76
CA PHE A 31 -15.42 27.61 9.44
C PHE A 31 -14.50 28.48 8.57
N GLN A 32 -13.55 29.16 9.20
CA GLN A 32 -12.46 29.85 8.48
C GLN A 32 -11.61 28.81 7.71
N GLY A 33 -11.63 28.87 6.38
CA GLY A 33 -11.24 27.77 5.49
C GLY A 33 -9.85 27.17 5.72
N PHE A 34 -8.80 28.00 5.75
CA PHE A 34 -7.42 27.51 5.95
C PHE A 34 -7.22 26.95 7.37
N ALA A 35 -7.65 27.69 8.39
CA ALA A 35 -7.51 27.26 9.78
C ALA A 35 -8.28 25.96 10.08
N HIS A 36 -9.48 25.79 9.53
CA HIS A 36 -10.23 24.53 9.65
C HIS A 36 -9.50 23.35 9.01
N THR A 37 -8.88 23.59 7.85
CA THR A 37 -8.13 22.55 7.13
C THR A 37 -6.91 22.09 7.93
N GLU A 38 -6.19 23.03 8.57
CA GLU A 38 -5.09 22.74 9.48
C GLU A 38 -5.55 21.94 10.70
N HIS A 39 -6.62 22.38 11.37
CA HIS A 39 -7.17 21.66 12.53
C HIS A 39 -7.66 20.25 12.16
N LEU A 40 -8.26 20.10 10.99
CA LEU A 40 -8.71 18.80 10.49
C LEU A 40 -7.53 17.87 10.20
N ALA A 41 -6.41 18.39 9.68
CA ALA A 41 -5.19 17.59 9.47
C ALA A 41 -4.62 17.07 10.80
N ILE A 42 -4.62 17.91 11.84
CA ILE A 42 -4.22 17.51 13.20
C ILE A 42 -5.17 16.42 13.73
N LEU A 43 -6.49 16.63 13.65
CA LEU A 43 -7.49 15.63 14.09
C LEU A 43 -7.29 14.27 13.43
N ASN A 44 -7.09 14.24 12.11
CA ASN A 44 -6.89 13.00 11.36
C ASN A 44 -5.62 12.24 11.75
N THR A 45 -4.64 12.92 12.35
CA THR A 45 -3.41 12.28 12.83
C THR A 45 -3.63 11.54 14.15
N PHE A 46 -4.42 12.12 15.06
CA PHE A 46 -4.58 11.63 16.44
C PHE A 46 -5.85 10.82 16.69
N VAL A 47 -6.90 10.99 15.87
CA VAL A 47 -8.13 10.20 15.96
C VAL A 47 -7.93 8.88 15.22
N ARG A 48 -8.05 7.76 15.94
CA ARG A 48 -8.01 6.42 15.35
C ARG A 48 -9.43 5.88 15.22
N LEU A 49 -9.85 5.65 13.98
CA LEU A 49 -11.11 4.96 13.66
C LEU A 49 -10.87 3.46 13.50
N ASN A 50 -11.96 2.69 13.44
CA ASN A 50 -11.93 1.27 13.10
C ASN A 50 -11.20 1.04 11.76
N SER A 51 -10.33 0.03 11.71
CA SER A 51 -9.51 -0.32 10.55
C SER A 51 -10.30 -0.72 9.30
N GLU A 52 -11.60 -1.02 9.42
CA GLU A 52 -12.50 -1.24 8.27
C GLU A 52 -12.89 0.05 7.54
N ILE A 53 -12.63 1.23 8.12
CA ILE A 53 -12.96 2.52 7.51
C ILE A 53 -11.76 2.99 6.68
N PRO A 54 -11.90 3.15 5.34
CA PRO A 54 -10.84 3.73 4.52
C PRO A 54 -10.42 5.12 5.01
N GLU A 55 -9.15 5.49 4.83
CA GLU A 55 -8.61 6.76 5.33
C GLU A 55 -9.40 7.98 4.81
N SER A 56 -9.74 8.00 3.53
CA SER A 56 -10.54 9.06 2.90
C SER A 56 -11.93 9.17 3.52
N GLU A 57 -12.59 8.04 3.76
CA GLU A 57 -13.85 8.01 4.49
C GLU A 57 -13.68 8.46 5.95
N GLY A 58 -12.60 8.07 6.61
CA GLY A 58 -12.27 8.54 7.95
C GLY A 58 -12.17 10.07 8.02
N ARG A 59 -11.43 10.67 7.08
CA ARG A 59 -11.34 12.13 6.93
C ARG A 59 -12.70 12.77 6.72
N ARG A 60 -13.54 12.18 5.87
CA ARG A 60 -14.91 12.65 5.61
C ARG A 60 -15.80 12.57 6.85
N LEU A 61 -15.73 11.47 7.60
CA LEU A 61 -16.49 11.29 8.84
C LEU A 61 -16.05 12.27 9.92
N ILE A 62 -14.74 12.49 10.09
CA ILE A 62 -14.19 13.45 11.06
C ILE A 62 -14.60 14.88 10.68
N ASN A 63 -14.46 15.25 9.40
CA ASN A 63 -14.90 16.57 8.93
C ASN A 63 -16.41 16.76 9.17
N LYS A 64 -17.22 15.77 8.77
CA LYS A 64 -18.67 15.78 9.02
C LYS A 64 -19.00 15.89 10.51
N ALA A 65 -18.25 15.21 11.37
CA ALA A 65 -18.42 15.32 12.82
C ALA A 65 -18.16 16.74 13.33
N CYS A 66 -17.17 17.45 12.78
CA CYS A 66 -16.89 18.84 13.16
C CYS A 66 -18.10 19.74 12.86
N PHE A 67 -18.63 19.65 11.63
CA PHE A 67 -19.81 20.43 11.23
C PHE A 67 -21.06 20.07 12.05
N GLU A 68 -21.36 18.78 12.24
CA GLU A 68 -22.53 18.36 13.03
C GLU A 68 -22.40 18.75 14.51
N THR A 69 -21.20 18.70 15.09
CA THR A 69 -20.98 19.11 16.48
C THR A 69 -21.11 20.62 16.64
N ALA A 70 -20.59 21.39 15.69
CA ALA A 70 -20.67 22.84 15.71
C ALA A 70 -22.11 23.36 15.48
N ALA A 71 -22.92 22.63 14.73
CA ALA A 71 -24.34 22.94 14.53
C ALA A 71 -25.17 22.70 15.80
N ASP A 72 -24.81 21.69 16.59
CA ASP A 72 -25.49 21.36 17.85
C ASP A 72 -25.07 22.26 19.04
N GLY A 73 -24.05 23.09 18.87
CA GLY A 73 -23.59 24.01 19.92
C GLY A 73 -22.07 24.18 19.95
N LYS A 74 -21.51 24.35 21.15
CA LYS A 74 -20.07 24.52 21.37
C LYS A 74 -19.32 23.22 21.03
N VAL A 75 -18.30 23.32 20.19
CA VAL A 75 -17.39 22.19 19.90
C VAL A 75 -16.53 21.92 21.13
N THR A 76 -16.76 20.77 21.76
CA THR A 76 -15.94 20.25 22.87
C THR A 76 -15.37 18.88 22.50
N ALA A 77 -14.27 18.48 23.13
CA ALA A 77 -13.64 17.18 22.88
C ALA A 77 -14.61 16.01 23.06
N GLU A 78 -15.41 16.03 24.14
CA GLU A 78 -16.41 14.99 24.42
C GLU A 78 -17.50 14.96 23.35
N ALA A 79 -18.08 16.12 23.00
CA ALA A 79 -19.15 16.19 22.00
C ALA A 79 -18.66 15.74 20.61
N LEU A 80 -17.45 16.16 20.22
CA LEU A 80 -16.84 15.77 18.95
C LEU A 80 -16.56 14.26 18.90
N LEU A 81 -15.95 13.69 19.94
CA LEU A 81 -15.67 12.25 20.00
C LEU A 81 -16.97 11.42 20.01
N LYS A 82 -18.00 11.87 20.73
CA LYS A 82 -19.32 11.24 20.71
C LYS A 82 -19.92 11.24 19.31
N ARG A 83 -19.78 12.36 18.58
CA ARG A 83 -20.25 12.49 17.19
C ARG A 83 -19.47 11.59 16.23
N ILE A 84 -18.15 11.57 16.32
CA ILE A 84 -17.27 10.69 15.53
C ILE A 84 -17.66 9.22 15.77
N ASN A 85 -17.82 8.80 17.01
CA ASN A 85 -18.22 7.43 17.36
C ASN A 85 -19.60 7.05 16.79
N ARG A 86 -20.56 7.99 16.80
CA ARG A 86 -21.89 7.77 16.19
C ARG A 86 -21.78 7.57 14.68
N LEU A 87 -21.00 8.42 14.00
CA LEU A 87 -20.78 8.34 12.56
C LEU A 87 -20.02 7.06 12.16
N GLU A 88 -19.00 6.68 12.93
CA GLU A 88 -18.29 5.40 12.80
C GLU A 88 -19.25 4.22 12.87
N ARG A 89 -20.09 4.14 13.90
CA ARG A 89 -21.07 3.05 14.05
C ARG A 89 -22.07 3.01 12.89
N THR A 90 -22.54 4.18 12.45
CA THR A 90 -23.48 4.30 11.33
C THR A 90 -22.84 3.80 10.03
N TYR A 91 -21.59 4.18 9.78
CA TYR A 91 -20.82 3.70 8.64
C TYR A 91 -20.66 2.18 8.70
N LEU A 92 -20.18 1.63 9.82
CA LEU A 92 -19.93 0.20 9.97
C LEU A 92 -21.20 -0.64 9.81
N ALA A 93 -22.35 -0.12 10.25
CA ALA A 93 -23.67 -0.74 10.09
C ALA A 93 -24.24 -0.68 8.66
N THR A 94 -23.64 0.13 7.77
CA THR A 94 -24.08 0.22 6.37
C THR A 94 -23.87 -1.12 5.66
N ARG A 95 -24.92 -1.63 5.01
CA ARG A 95 -24.85 -2.89 4.26
C ARG A 95 -23.94 -2.75 3.04
N LYS A 96 -23.01 -3.70 2.88
CA LYS A 96 -22.18 -3.80 1.68
C LYS A 96 -23.02 -4.14 0.44
N LYS A 97 -22.74 -3.44 -0.66
CA LYS A 97 -23.32 -3.61 -2.00
C LYS A 97 -22.19 -3.94 -2.98
N ARG A 98 -22.57 -4.52 -4.13
CA ARG A 98 -21.59 -4.86 -5.17
C ARG A 98 -21.25 -3.65 -6.02
N PHE A 99 -19.96 -3.45 -6.25
CA PHE A 99 -19.40 -2.44 -7.14
C PHE A 99 -18.41 -3.08 -8.11
N ARG A 100 -18.15 -2.42 -9.23
CA ARG A 100 -17.11 -2.79 -10.18
C ARG A 100 -16.17 -1.62 -10.40
N LEU A 101 -14.91 -1.78 -10.01
CA LEU A 101 -13.85 -0.88 -10.45
C LEU A 101 -13.39 -1.29 -11.86
N VAL A 102 -13.19 -0.32 -12.74
CA VAL A 102 -12.66 -0.50 -14.09
C VAL A 102 -11.41 0.36 -14.25
N THR A 103 -10.32 -0.30 -14.67
CA THR A 103 -9.02 0.31 -14.93
C THR A 103 -8.39 -0.34 -16.17
N SER A 104 -7.13 -0.05 -16.46
CA SER A 104 -6.32 -0.76 -17.44
C SER A 104 -4.99 -1.18 -16.83
N ILE A 105 -4.28 -2.11 -17.46
CA ILE A 105 -2.95 -2.58 -17.05
C ILE A 105 -2.04 -2.70 -18.27
N SER A 106 -0.73 -2.48 -18.09
CA SER A 106 0.32 -2.56 -19.12
C SER A 106 0.59 -3.99 -19.61
N ILE A 107 -0.46 -4.72 -19.95
CA ILE A 107 -0.45 -6.01 -20.64
C ILE A 107 -1.02 -5.74 -22.03
N GLY A 108 -0.35 -6.27 -23.06
CA GLY A 108 -0.86 -6.19 -24.42
C GLY A 108 -2.18 -6.96 -24.60
N SER A 109 -2.72 -6.95 -25.82
CA SER A 109 -3.98 -7.65 -26.10
C SER A 109 -3.92 -9.12 -25.69
N LEU A 110 -4.86 -9.53 -24.84
CA LEU A 110 -5.00 -10.91 -24.37
C LEU A 110 -6.01 -11.63 -25.24
N LYS A 111 -5.60 -12.74 -25.88
CA LYS A 111 -6.52 -13.61 -26.64
C LYS A 111 -7.65 -14.15 -25.76
N ASN A 112 -7.29 -14.57 -24.54
CA ASN A 112 -8.22 -15.05 -23.52
C ASN A 112 -8.04 -14.22 -22.24
N PRO A 113 -9.13 -13.81 -21.58
CA PRO A 113 -9.04 -13.05 -20.34
C PRO A 113 -8.40 -13.89 -19.22
N ILE A 114 -7.59 -13.25 -18.39
CA ILE A 114 -7.09 -13.86 -17.15
C ILE A 114 -8.14 -13.56 -16.07
N ILE A 115 -8.71 -14.62 -15.51
CA ILE A 115 -9.77 -14.54 -14.49
C ILE A 115 -9.20 -14.98 -13.15
N VAL A 116 -9.39 -14.14 -12.14
CA VAL A 116 -8.99 -14.40 -10.76
C VAL A 116 -10.21 -14.22 -9.87
N LYS A 117 -10.51 -15.24 -9.05
CA LYS A 117 -11.62 -15.23 -8.10
C LYS A 117 -11.08 -15.52 -6.70
N THR A 118 -11.42 -14.67 -5.75
CA THR A 118 -11.22 -14.89 -4.31
C THR A 118 -12.56 -14.78 -3.59
N SER A 119 -12.58 -14.98 -2.26
CA SER A 119 -13.76 -14.67 -1.45
C SER A 119 -14.17 -13.20 -1.54
N ASP A 120 -13.20 -12.32 -1.77
CA ASP A 120 -13.35 -10.88 -1.59
C ASP A 120 -13.56 -10.14 -2.92
N CYS A 121 -13.09 -10.73 -4.03
CA CYS A 121 -13.15 -10.08 -5.34
C CYS A 121 -13.23 -11.04 -6.53
N HIS A 122 -13.66 -10.50 -7.67
CA HIS A 122 -13.57 -11.13 -8.98
C HIS A 122 -12.89 -10.17 -9.95
N ILE A 123 -11.65 -10.49 -10.32
CA ILE A 123 -10.82 -9.71 -11.23
C ILE A 123 -10.79 -10.37 -12.61
N THR A 124 -10.92 -9.56 -13.65
CA THR A 124 -10.78 -9.97 -15.05
C THR A 124 -9.81 -9.03 -15.75
N TYR A 125 -8.67 -9.56 -16.19
CA TYR A 125 -7.71 -8.86 -17.05
C TYR A 125 -7.99 -9.22 -18.51
N GLY A 126 -7.99 -8.22 -19.41
CA GLY A 126 -8.55 -8.38 -20.75
C GLY A 126 -10.09 -8.37 -20.73
N TRP A 127 -10.68 -7.61 -19.80
CA TRP A 127 -12.12 -7.49 -19.67
C TRP A 127 -12.75 -6.83 -20.89
N LYS A 128 -13.83 -7.40 -21.40
CA LYS A 128 -14.66 -6.81 -22.46
C LYS A 128 -15.84 -6.10 -21.82
N SER A 129 -15.91 -4.77 -21.98
CA SER A 129 -16.96 -3.97 -21.38
C SER A 129 -18.32 -4.23 -22.02
N SER A 130 -19.40 -4.12 -21.23
CA SER A 130 -20.72 -3.88 -21.82
C SER A 130 -20.73 -2.53 -22.53
N GLN A 131 -21.67 -2.33 -23.45
CA GLN A 131 -21.81 -1.07 -24.16
C GLN A 131 -21.96 0.11 -23.18
N THR A 132 -22.85 -0.02 -22.18
CA THR A 132 -23.05 1.00 -21.14
C THR A 132 -21.76 1.33 -20.38
N ALA A 133 -21.06 0.32 -19.85
CA ALA A 133 -19.86 0.57 -19.04
C ALA A 133 -18.72 1.14 -19.88
N GLY A 134 -18.59 0.70 -21.14
CA GLY A 134 -17.61 1.23 -22.08
C GLY A 134 -17.86 2.70 -22.41
N THR A 135 -19.10 3.05 -22.74
CA THR A 135 -19.49 4.43 -23.07
C THR A 135 -19.30 5.37 -21.88
N GLU A 136 -19.80 4.99 -20.70
CA GLU A 136 -19.68 5.82 -19.49
C GLU A 136 -18.23 6.02 -19.08
N ARG A 137 -17.41 4.97 -19.16
CA ARG A 137 -15.97 5.08 -18.89
C ARG A 137 -15.24 5.94 -19.90
N ALA A 138 -15.56 5.81 -21.20
CA ALA A 138 -14.92 6.60 -22.24
C ALA A 138 -15.16 8.11 -22.03
N LYS A 139 -16.41 8.50 -21.71
CA LYS A 139 -16.74 9.88 -21.34
C LYS A 139 -15.93 10.34 -20.12
N LYS A 140 -15.94 9.54 -19.04
CA LYS A 140 -15.26 9.92 -17.80
C LYS A 140 -13.73 10.00 -17.95
N ILE A 141 -13.11 9.21 -18.84
CA ILE A 141 -11.68 9.34 -19.15
C ILE A 141 -11.36 10.70 -19.74
N LEU A 142 -12.19 11.22 -20.64
CA LEU A 142 -11.96 12.54 -21.24
C LEU A 142 -11.93 13.62 -20.15
N ASP A 143 -12.90 13.59 -19.24
CA ASP A 143 -12.97 14.51 -18.10
C ASP A 143 -11.77 14.33 -17.14
N ALA A 144 -11.46 13.08 -16.81
CA ALA A 144 -10.43 12.74 -15.84
C ALA A 144 -9.00 12.98 -16.35
N SER A 145 -8.79 13.02 -17.67
CA SER A 145 -7.47 13.24 -18.28
C SER A 145 -6.83 14.57 -17.88
N ARG A 146 -7.63 15.56 -17.45
CA ARG A 146 -7.13 16.82 -16.88
C ARG A 146 -6.40 16.68 -15.54
N SER A 147 -6.54 15.52 -14.89
CA SER A 147 -5.99 15.27 -13.53
C SER A 147 -4.60 14.63 -13.58
N ILE A 148 -4.08 14.31 -14.77
CA ILE A 148 -2.82 13.59 -14.96
C ILE A 148 -1.86 14.40 -15.84
N ASN A 149 -0.56 14.24 -15.62
CA ASN A 149 0.48 14.96 -16.37
C ASN A 149 0.81 14.33 -17.74
N GLY A 150 0.10 13.27 -18.14
CA GLY A 150 0.34 12.51 -19.37
C GLY A 150 -0.96 12.09 -20.04
N HIS A 151 -0.86 11.20 -21.03
CA HIS A 151 -2.04 10.72 -21.77
C HIS A 151 -2.42 9.29 -21.36
N PRO A 152 -3.71 8.97 -21.22
CA PRO A 152 -4.13 7.61 -20.93
C PRO A 152 -3.65 6.64 -22.03
N PRO A 153 -3.14 5.44 -21.66
CA PRO A 153 -2.67 4.47 -22.63
C PRO A 153 -3.82 3.87 -23.45
N ASN A 154 -3.63 3.74 -24.76
CA ASN A 154 -4.61 3.15 -25.69
C ASN A 154 -4.40 1.64 -25.95
N ASN A 155 -3.26 1.10 -25.55
CA ASN A 155 -2.83 -0.27 -25.84
C ASN A 155 -2.75 -1.17 -24.59
N TYR A 156 -3.33 -0.72 -23.48
CA TYR A 156 -3.38 -1.47 -22.21
C TYR A 156 -4.62 -2.36 -22.18
N ALA A 157 -4.47 -3.58 -21.70
CA ALA A 157 -5.61 -4.45 -21.45
C ALA A 157 -6.53 -3.83 -20.38
N ALA A 158 -7.83 -3.80 -20.66
CA ALA A 158 -8.82 -3.39 -19.67
C ALA A 158 -8.88 -4.39 -18.51
N VAL A 159 -9.03 -3.89 -17.30
CA VAL A 159 -9.17 -4.67 -16.07
C VAL A 159 -10.47 -4.28 -15.40
N SER A 160 -11.22 -5.28 -14.96
CA SER A 160 -12.34 -5.04 -14.05
C SER A 160 -12.16 -5.83 -12.77
N CYS A 161 -12.55 -5.24 -11.64
CA CYS A 161 -12.56 -5.90 -10.34
C CYS A 161 -13.92 -5.66 -9.68
N ILE A 162 -14.63 -6.74 -9.37
CA ILE A 162 -15.90 -6.69 -8.65
C ILE A 162 -15.64 -6.95 -7.17
N VAL A 163 -16.12 -6.05 -6.31
CA VAL A 163 -15.97 -6.13 -4.84
C VAL A 163 -17.31 -5.82 -4.15
N SER A 164 -17.40 -6.14 -2.86
CA SER A 164 -18.53 -5.73 -2.01
C SER A 164 -18.06 -4.68 -1.00
N ALA A 165 -18.66 -3.49 -1.04
CA ALA A 165 -18.27 -2.34 -0.22
C ALA A 165 -19.51 -1.51 0.18
N ARG A 166 -19.37 -0.57 1.11
CA ARG A 166 -20.49 0.27 1.60
C ARG A 166 -20.75 1.46 0.67
N ASN A 167 -19.71 1.96 0.02
CA ASN A 167 -19.78 3.09 -0.92
C ASN A 167 -18.73 2.94 -2.06
N PRO A 168 -18.75 3.83 -3.07
CA PRO A 168 -17.79 3.80 -4.18
C PRO A 168 -16.32 3.98 -3.77
N GLU A 169 -16.04 4.79 -2.73
CA GLU A 169 -14.68 5.06 -2.23
C GLU A 169 -14.04 3.79 -1.64
N GLU A 170 -14.73 3.13 -0.71
CA GLU A 170 -14.31 1.84 -0.15
C GLU A 170 -14.19 0.79 -1.26
N ALA A 171 -15.08 0.81 -2.26
CA ALA A 171 -14.99 -0.09 -3.41
C ALA A 171 -13.71 0.14 -4.22
N ALA A 172 -13.32 1.40 -4.44
CA ALA A 172 -12.10 1.73 -5.17
C ALA A 172 -10.86 1.26 -4.41
N THR A 173 -10.76 1.56 -3.12
CA THR A 173 -9.63 1.14 -2.27
C THR A 173 -9.48 -0.38 -2.28
N ILE A 174 -10.53 -1.13 -1.96
CA ILE A 174 -10.47 -2.60 -1.92
C ILE A 174 -10.10 -3.15 -3.30
N ALA A 175 -10.73 -2.66 -4.37
CA ALA A 175 -10.47 -3.17 -5.71
C ALA A 175 -9.03 -2.89 -6.19
N LEU A 176 -8.51 -1.69 -5.95
CA LEU A 176 -7.13 -1.33 -6.30
C LEU A 176 -6.12 -2.14 -5.50
N ASP A 177 -6.32 -2.32 -4.19
CA ASP A 177 -5.45 -3.16 -3.36
C ASP A 177 -5.47 -4.63 -3.82
N GLN A 178 -6.63 -5.18 -4.16
CA GLN A 178 -6.72 -6.54 -4.70
C GLN A 178 -6.00 -6.68 -6.04
N ILE A 179 -6.17 -5.73 -6.97
CA ILE A 179 -5.45 -5.70 -8.24
C ILE A 179 -3.94 -5.59 -7.99
N ASP A 180 -3.54 -4.73 -7.05
CA ASP A 180 -2.15 -4.52 -6.65
C ASP A 180 -1.54 -5.81 -6.12
N ILE A 181 -2.22 -6.59 -5.27
CA ILE A 181 -1.71 -7.89 -4.79
C ILE A 181 -1.33 -8.80 -5.97
N PHE A 182 -2.21 -8.97 -6.96
CA PHE A 182 -1.94 -9.87 -8.08
C PHE A 182 -0.83 -9.36 -9.00
N ARG A 183 -0.86 -8.08 -9.39
CA ARG A 183 0.20 -7.53 -10.23
C ARG A 183 1.55 -7.45 -9.49
N SER A 184 1.55 -7.31 -8.16
CA SER A 184 2.78 -7.37 -7.34
C SER A 184 3.43 -8.75 -7.43
N ILE A 185 2.63 -9.82 -7.40
CA ILE A 185 3.13 -11.19 -7.57
C ILE A 185 3.69 -11.40 -8.98
N TRP A 186 3.05 -10.82 -10.01
CA TRP A 186 3.55 -10.88 -11.38
C TRP A 186 4.82 -10.07 -11.60
N ASN A 187 4.90 -8.88 -10.99
CA ASN A 187 6.11 -8.06 -10.98
C ASN A 187 7.23 -8.79 -10.24
N LEU A 188 6.98 -9.37 -9.06
CA LEU A 188 7.96 -10.20 -8.36
C LEU A 188 8.46 -11.37 -9.23
N TRP A 189 7.56 -12.02 -9.98
CA TRP A 189 7.93 -13.09 -10.91
C TRP A 189 8.83 -12.64 -12.06
N LEU A 190 8.62 -11.44 -12.60
CA LEU A 190 9.45 -10.85 -13.66
C LEU A 190 10.76 -10.27 -13.12
N ASN A 191 10.69 -9.62 -11.96
CA ASN A 191 11.76 -8.83 -11.39
C ASN A 191 12.81 -9.68 -10.68
N ARG A 192 12.42 -10.85 -10.17
CA ARG A 192 13.34 -11.79 -9.52
C ARG A 192 14.43 -12.23 -10.49
N GLY A 193 15.68 -12.19 -10.04
CA GLY A 193 16.83 -12.58 -10.85
C GLY A 193 17.23 -11.57 -11.93
N LEU A 194 16.53 -10.42 -12.04
CA LEU A 194 17.08 -9.29 -12.78
C LEU A 194 18.27 -8.73 -11.99
N GLY A 195 19.45 -8.76 -12.61
CA GLY A 195 20.63 -8.08 -12.11
C GLY A 195 20.49 -6.55 -12.22
N ILE A 196 21.61 -5.84 -12.09
CA ILE A 196 21.65 -4.39 -12.27
C ILE A 196 21.23 -4.04 -13.70
N ARG A 197 20.28 -3.11 -13.84
CA ARG A 197 19.97 -2.44 -15.11
C ARG A 197 20.79 -1.15 -15.18
N ILE A 198 21.36 -0.87 -16.36
CA ILE A 198 21.96 0.42 -16.66
C ILE A 198 21.12 1.01 -17.79
N SER A 199 20.32 2.02 -17.46
CA SER A 199 19.47 2.73 -18.40
C SER A 199 20.13 4.03 -18.84
N SER A 200 19.91 4.43 -20.10
CA SER A 200 20.20 5.77 -20.58
C SER A 200 18.90 6.54 -20.82
N GLY A 201 18.95 7.87 -20.65
CA GLY A 201 17.79 8.74 -20.85
C GLY A 201 16.86 8.84 -19.63
N ARG A 202 15.57 9.10 -19.88
CA ARG A 202 14.58 9.32 -18.82
C ARG A 202 14.39 8.05 -18.00
N ARG A 203 14.51 8.16 -16.67
CA ARG A 203 14.28 7.05 -15.74
C ARG A 203 12.88 6.47 -15.93
N GLN A 204 12.84 5.17 -16.17
CA GLN A 204 11.60 4.42 -16.27
C GLN A 204 11.39 3.62 -14.97
N PRO A 205 10.13 3.43 -14.56
CA PRO A 205 9.78 2.49 -13.50
C PRO A 205 10.40 1.11 -13.72
N VAL A 206 10.62 0.40 -12.61
CA VAL A 206 11.21 -0.95 -12.65
C VAL A 206 10.15 -1.97 -13.08
N ASN A 207 8.91 -1.79 -12.63
CA ASN A 207 7.83 -2.73 -12.90
C ASN A 207 7.37 -2.73 -14.35
N SER A 208 7.06 -3.93 -14.86
CA SER A 208 6.46 -4.12 -16.18
C SER A 208 4.93 -4.14 -16.14
N PHE A 209 4.32 -4.56 -15.03
CA PHE A 209 2.87 -4.59 -14.84
C PHE A 209 2.41 -3.40 -13.99
N ARG A 210 2.04 -2.30 -14.66
CA ARG A 210 1.53 -1.05 -14.10
C ARG A 210 0.10 -0.83 -14.52
N LEU A 211 -0.68 -0.19 -13.65
CA LEU A 211 -2.02 0.24 -14.00
C LEU A 211 -1.98 1.45 -14.92
N GLY A 212 -3.02 1.60 -15.73
CA GLY A 212 -3.32 2.89 -16.35
C GLY A 212 -3.73 3.91 -15.29
N PRO A 213 -3.66 5.21 -15.60
CA PRO A 213 -3.70 6.25 -14.59
C PRO A 213 -5.09 6.66 -14.12
N ILE A 214 -6.17 6.11 -14.69
CA ILE A 214 -7.54 6.53 -14.39
C ILE A 214 -8.39 5.30 -14.07
N HIS A 215 -9.11 5.40 -12.95
CA HIS A 215 -9.96 4.34 -12.41
C HIS A 215 -11.36 4.88 -12.18
N THR A 216 -12.36 4.11 -12.59
CA THR A 216 -13.79 4.46 -12.44
C THR A 216 -14.52 3.35 -11.68
N VAL A 217 -15.50 3.73 -10.86
CA VAL A 217 -16.34 2.77 -10.13
C VAL A 217 -17.74 2.78 -10.70
N HIS A 218 -18.25 1.58 -10.97
CA HIS A 218 -19.53 1.33 -11.62
C HIS A 218 -20.43 0.47 -10.73
N LEU A 219 -21.74 0.65 -10.90
CA LEU A 219 -22.75 -0.27 -10.41
C LEU A 219 -22.74 -1.57 -11.23
N PRO A 220 -23.35 -2.67 -10.75
CA PRO A 220 -23.46 -3.91 -11.51
C PRO A 220 -24.13 -3.74 -12.89
N SER A 221 -24.97 -2.71 -13.05
CA SER A 221 -25.61 -2.35 -14.32
C SER A 221 -24.66 -1.74 -15.36
N GLY A 222 -23.42 -1.40 -14.99
CA GLY A 222 -22.45 -0.72 -15.86
C GLY A 222 -22.51 0.81 -15.82
N ARG A 223 -23.54 1.41 -15.20
CA ARG A 223 -23.58 2.86 -14.94
C ARG A 223 -22.52 3.26 -13.92
N LEU A 224 -22.04 4.49 -13.97
CA LEU A 224 -21.17 5.05 -12.94
C LEU A 224 -21.86 4.99 -11.57
N ALA A 225 -21.10 4.64 -10.54
CA ALA A 225 -21.58 4.63 -9.15
C ALA A 225 -21.37 5.98 -8.45
N THR A 226 -20.46 6.80 -8.97
CA THR A 226 -20.13 8.15 -8.54
C THR A 226 -19.60 8.92 -9.75
N ASP A 227 -19.68 10.25 -9.70
CA ASP A 227 -19.04 11.12 -10.69
C ASP A 227 -17.54 11.29 -10.47
N GLU A 228 -17.05 10.89 -9.30
CA GLU A 228 -15.64 10.90 -8.93
C GLU A 228 -14.82 9.84 -9.67
N TRP A 229 -13.51 10.06 -9.73
CA TRP A 229 -12.53 9.13 -10.28
C TRP A 229 -11.28 9.11 -9.42
N TRP A 230 -10.58 7.99 -9.45
CA TRP A 230 -9.28 7.83 -8.83
C TRP A 230 -8.23 7.86 -9.93
N TYR A 231 -7.07 8.42 -9.61
CA TYR A 231 -6.00 8.55 -10.58
C TYR A 231 -4.63 8.44 -9.94
N ASP A 232 -3.62 8.13 -10.76
CA ASP A 232 -2.22 8.18 -10.37
C ASP A 232 -1.67 9.59 -10.63
N PRO A 233 -1.43 10.41 -9.59
CA PRO A 233 -0.91 11.77 -9.76
C PRO A 233 0.54 11.77 -10.26
N ASN A 234 1.27 10.65 -10.10
CA ASN A 234 2.65 10.50 -10.56
C ASN A 234 2.73 9.90 -11.97
N PHE A 235 1.59 9.69 -12.64
CA PHE A 235 1.61 9.18 -14.00
C PHE A 235 2.16 10.22 -14.97
N THR A 236 3.29 9.89 -15.58
CA THR A 236 3.94 10.74 -16.57
C THR A 236 3.73 10.26 -17.99
N GLU A 237 3.81 8.95 -18.24
CA GLU A 237 3.74 8.40 -19.59
C GLU A 237 3.34 6.92 -19.61
N PRO A 238 2.67 6.46 -20.69
CA PRO A 238 2.47 5.05 -20.96
C PRO A 238 3.79 4.28 -21.11
N MET A 239 3.92 3.17 -20.40
CA MET A 239 4.97 2.17 -20.67
C MET A 239 4.58 1.23 -21.79
N ARG A 240 5.57 0.64 -22.47
CA ARG A 240 5.36 -0.43 -23.45
C ARG A 240 4.65 -1.62 -22.76
N PRO A 241 3.48 -2.07 -23.26
CA PRO A 241 2.78 -3.20 -22.67
C PRO A 241 3.61 -4.49 -22.71
N TRP A 242 3.54 -5.28 -21.65
CA TRP A 242 4.09 -6.61 -21.61
C TRP A 242 3.32 -7.53 -22.56
N HIS A 243 4.04 -8.20 -23.48
CA HIS A 243 3.44 -9.03 -24.52
C HIS A 243 4.25 -10.32 -24.72
N GLN A 244 4.10 -11.28 -23.80
CA GLN A 244 4.72 -12.61 -23.90
C GLN A 244 3.71 -13.72 -23.55
N PRO A 245 2.70 -13.98 -24.41
CA PRO A 245 1.60 -14.90 -24.12
C PRO A 245 2.05 -16.31 -23.72
N GLN A 246 3.15 -16.79 -24.31
CA GLN A 246 3.76 -18.09 -24.00
C GLN A 246 4.23 -18.23 -22.55
N ARG A 247 4.45 -17.13 -21.83
CA ARG A 247 4.88 -17.16 -20.42
C ARG A 247 3.74 -16.98 -19.42
N ILE A 248 2.52 -16.69 -19.88
CA ILE A 248 1.36 -16.47 -19.00
C ILE A 248 1.11 -17.70 -18.12
N ALA A 249 1.20 -18.91 -18.68
CA ALA A 249 1.01 -20.14 -17.90
C ALA A 249 1.99 -20.25 -16.71
N ASN A 250 3.27 -19.98 -16.94
CA ASN A 250 4.30 -20.01 -15.90
C ASN A 250 4.11 -18.91 -14.84
N MET A 251 3.71 -17.70 -15.28
CA MET A 251 3.35 -16.60 -14.38
C MET A 251 2.16 -16.98 -13.48
N MET A 252 1.15 -17.64 -14.03
CA MET A 252 -0.02 -18.09 -13.27
C MET A 252 0.29 -19.24 -12.32
N LEU A 253 1.17 -20.18 -12.69
CA LEU A 253 1.67 -21.22 -11.79
C LEU A 253 2.44 -20.63 -10.59
N PHE A 254 3.30 -19.63 -10.85
CA PHE A 254 3.97 -18.89 -9.78
C PHE A 254 2.96 -18.15 -8.89
N THR A 255 1.97 -17.51 -9.50
CA THR A 255 0.89 -16.81 -8.78
C THR A 255 0.15 -17.74 -7.83
N LYS A 256 -0.24 -18.93 -8.31
CA LYS A 256 -0.89 -19.95 -7.48
C LYS A 256 -0.02 -20.35 -6.29
N ARG A 257 1.27 -20.63 -6.53
CA ARG A 257 2.22 -21.01 -5.47
C ARG A 257 2.34 -19.93 -4.40
N VAL A 258 2.56 -18.68 -4.80
CA VAL A 258 2.69 -17.55 -3.87
C VAL A 258 1.40 -17.35 -3.07
N ARG A 259 0.23 -17.42 -3.71
CA ARG A 259 -1.06 -17.31 -3.00
C ARG A 259 -1.25 -18.43 -1.97
N THR A 260 -0.88 -19.66 -2.31
CA THR A 260 -0.91 -20.78 -1.36
C THR A 260 0.05 -20.57 -0.19
N SER A 261 1.24 -20.01 -0.42
CA SER A 261 2.15 -19.64 0.66
C SER A 261 1.54 -18.57 1.55
N ILE A 262 1.02 -17.48 0.97
CA ILE A 262 0.40 -16.38 1.72
C ILE A 262 -0.76 -16.87 2.59
N SER A 263 -1.59 -17.79 2.11
CA SER A 263 -2.71 -18.33 2.90
C SER A 263 -2.30 -19.12 4.13
N LYS A 264 -1.03 -19.59 4.19
CA LYS A 264 -0.49 -20.32 5.34
C LYS A 264 0.18 -19.42 6.39
N LEU A 265 0.33 -18.13 6.10
CA LEU A 265 1.01 -17.18 6.99
C LEU A 265 0.01 -16.57 7.97
N PRO A 266 0.21 -16.70 9.30
CA PRO A 266 -0.64 -16.04 10.30
C PRO A 266 -0.59 -14.51 10.22
N TYR A 267 0.53 -13.96 9.73
CA TYR A 267 0.77 -12.54 9.46
C TYR A 267 0.58 -12.21 7.95
N ARG A 268 -0.37 -12.89 7.30
CA ARG A 268 -0.76 -12.64 5.90
C ARG A 268 -0.99 -11.15 5.59
N PRO A 269 -1.73 -10.36 6.40
CA PRO A 269 -1.98 -8.95 6.09
C PRO A 269 -0.71 -8.13 5.90
N GLN A 270 0.33 -8.40 6.70
CA GLN A 270 1.62 -7.71 6.62
C GLN A 270 2.35 -8.05 5.31
N ILE A 271 2.27 -9.30 4.85
CA ILE A 271 2.90 -9.73 3.59
C ILE A 271 2.13 -9.22 2.37
N GLU A 272 0.80 -9.21 2.41
CA GLU A 272 0.00 -8.58 1.34
C GLU A 272 0.29 -7.06 1.26
N ALA A 273 0.39 -6.37 2.40
CA ALA A 273 0.79 -4.96 2.45
C ALA A 273 2.21 -4.74 1.92
N ALA A 274 3.16 -5.62 2.25
CA ALA A 274 4.54 -5.55 1.73
C ALA A 274 4.57 -5.73 0.20
N LEU A 275 3.78 -6.66 -0.35
CA LEU A 275 3.67 -6.85 -1.81
C LEU A 275 3.08 -5.63 -2.51
N ILE A 276 1.97 -5.09 -2.01
CA ILE A 276 1.34 -3.87 -2.56
C ILE A 276 2.35 -2.72 -2.57
N ARG A 277 3.02 -2.47 -1.42
CA ARG A 277 4.05 -1.42 -1.29
C ARG A 277 5.22 -1.67 -2.24
N TYR A 278 5.66 -2.92 -2.40
CA TYR A 278 6.75 -3.29 -3.30
C TYR A 278 6.40 -2.90 -4.74
N SER A 279 5.19 -3.22 -5.19
CA SER A 279 4.77 -2.85 -6.55
C SER A 279 4.63 -1.33 -6.70
N ARG A 280 3.98 -0.64 -5.75
CA ARG A 280 3.85 0.83 -5.82
C ARG A 280 5.21 1.54 -5.79
N ALA A 281 6.16 1.10 -4.97
CA ALA A 281 7.50 1.69 -4.89
C ALA A 281 8.26 1.56 -6.21
N LEU A 282 8.11 0.43 -6.90
CA LEU A 282 8.77 0.14 -8.18
C LEU A 282 8.00 0.67 -9.41
N ASP A 283 6.80 1.23 -9.21
CA ASP A 283 6.04 1.95 -10.24
C ASP A 283 6.48 3.43 -10.36
N LEU A 284 7.22 3.94 -9.37
CA LEU A 284 7.66 5.34 -9.35
C LEU A 284 8.78 5.59 -10.35
N SER A 285 8.72 6.75 -11.01
CA SER A 285 9.81 7.29 -11.83
C SER A 285 10.87 8.01 -10.98
N ASP A 286 10.48 8.53 -9.81
CA ASP A 286 11.43 9.04 -8.82
C ASP A 286 12.02 7.91 -7.99
N TRP A 287 13.24 7.54 -8.33
CA TRP A 287 13.96 6.46 -7.67
C TRP A 287 14.43 6.79 -6.25
N ASN A 288 14.52 8.07 -5.85
CA ASN A 288 14.78 8.39 -4.45
C ASN A 288 13.58 7.96 -3.60
N SER A 289 12.36 8.35 -4.01
CA SER A 289 11.13 7.87 -3.38
C SER A 289 11.01 6.34 -3.42
N SER A 290 11.39 5.68 -4.51
CA SER A 290 11.44 4.22 -4.57
C SER A 290 12.34 3.62 -3.49
N ILE A 291 13.55 4.16 -3.27
CA ILE A 291 14.46 3.68 -2.22
C ILE A 291 13.84 3.83 -0.84
N LEU A 292 13.24 4.99 -0.53
CA LEU A 292 12.61 5.23 0.78
C LEU A 292 11.48 4.22 1.03
N GLN A 293 10.63 3.99 0.03
CA GLN A 293 9.53 3.04 0.16
C GLN A 293 10.03 1.60 0.25
N LEU A 294 10.99 1.18 -0.57
CA LEU A 294 11.59 -0.16 -0.49
C LEU A 294 12.27 -0.39 0.86
N TRP A 295 12.93 0.63 1.43
CA TRP A 295 13.53 0.54 2.75
C TRP A 295 12.48 0.32 3.84
N SER A 296 11.34 1.02 3.77
CA SER A 296 10.23 0.79 4.71
C SER A 296 9.67 -0.64 4.64
N ILE A 297 9.78 -1.29 3.47
CA ILE A 297 9.41 -2.69 3.29
C ILE A 297 10.46 -3.61 3.94
N LEU A 298 11.75 -3.28 3.86
CA LEU A 298 12.79 -4.01 4.62
C LEU A 298 12.52 -3.96 6.12
N GLU A 299 12.22 -2.78 6.65
CA GLU A 299 11.88 -2.58 8.06
C GLU A 299 10.68 -3.45 8.46
N LEU A 300 9.61 -3.45 7.65
CA LEU A 300 8.44 -4.31 7.86
C LEU A 300 8.80 -5.81 7.81
N LEU A 301 9.48 -6.27 6.76
CA LEU A 301 9.76 -7.70 6.57
C LEU A 301 10.79 -8.26 7.57
N THR A 302 11.59 -7.40 8.18
CA THR A 302 12.52 -7.77 9.27
C THR A 302 11.91 -7.63 10.66
N GLY A 303 10.64 -7.21 10.76
CA GLY A 303 9.98 -6.95 12.04
C GLY A 303 10.67 -5.86 12.86
N THR A 304 11.30 -4.88 12.19
CA THR A 304 11.92 -3.74 12.87
C THR A 304 10.81 -2.81 13.37
N THR A 305 10.73 -2.58 14.68
CA THR A 305 9.69 -1.75 15.31
C THR A 305 10.09 -0.27 15.39
N LEU A 306 9.10 0.61 15.53
CA LEU A 306 9.32 2.04 15.77
C LEU A 306 10.14 2.23 17.06
N GLY A 307 11.30 2.88 16.94
CA GLY A 307 12.23 3.11 18.04
C GLY A 307 13.41 2.13 18.08
N GLU A 308 13.38 1.02 17.33
CA GLU A 308 14.56 0.17 17.15
C GLU A 308 15.60 0.84 16.24
N ASN A 309 16.88 0.63 16.55
CA ASN A 309 17.97 1.17 15.76
C ASN A 309 17.96 0.56 14.35
N HIS A 310 18.05 1.38 13.29
CA HIS A 310 18.14 0.91 11.89
C HIS A 310 19.26 -0.12 11.64
N LYS A 311 20.26 -0.23 12.54
CA LYS A 311 21.24 -1.32 12.54
C LYS A 311 20.60 -2.71 12.65
N VAL A 312 19.44 -2.83 13.30
CA VAL A 312 18.67 -4.08 13.42
C VAL A 312 18.18 -4.55 12.05
N THR A 313 17.59 -3.65 11.26
CA THR A 313 17.15 -3.94 9.88
C THR A 313 18.33 -4.44 9.02
N VAL A 314 19.49 -3.80 9.13
CA VAL A 314 20.71 -4.20 8.42
C VAL A 314 21.12 -5.62 8.81
N ARG A 315 21.27 -5.90 10.10
CA ARG A 315 21.67 -7.22 10.62
C ARG A 315 20.71 -8.32 10.16
N ARG A 316 19.41 -8.15 10.42
CA ARG A 316 18.37 -9.14 10.07
C ARG A 316 18.26 -9.37 8.55
N SER A 317 18.45 -8.33 7.74
CA SER A 317 18.44 -8.46 6.27
C SER A 317 19.69 -9.20 5.77
N ALA A 318 20.86 -8.88 6.33
CA ALA A 318 22.13 -9.51 5.95
C ALA A 318 22.20 -11.00 6.33
N PHE A 319 21.49 -11.42 7.38
CA PHE A 319 21.41 -12.82 7.85
C PHE A 319 21.05 -13.82 6.74
N LEU A 320 20.24 -13.41 5.75
CA LEU A 320 19.80 -14.29 4.66
C LEU A 320 20.86 -14.51 3.57
N PHE A 321 22.04 -13.89 3.68
CA PHE A 321 23.08 -13.92 2.65
C PHE A 321 24.31 -14.69 3.12
N ARG A 322 24.83 -15.56 2.24
CA ARG A 322 26.05 -16.34 2.52
C ARG A 322 27.26 -15.45 2.81
N ASN A 323 27.45 -14.39 2.03
CA ASN A 323 28.48 -13.38 2.30
C ASN A 323 27.87 -12.26 3.15
N HIS A 324 27.77 -12.54 4.46
CA HIS A 324 27.14 -11.65 5.43
C HIS A 324 27.83 -10.28 5.50
N ASP A 325 29.16 -10.23 5.40
CA ASP A 325 29.94 -8.99 5.50
C ASP A 325 29.68 -8.08 4.30
N TYR A 326 29.67 -8.64 3.10
CA TYR A 326 29.33 -7.88 1.90
C TYR A 326 27.88 -7.38 1.95
N ALA A 327 26.93 -8.24 2.33
CA ALA A 327 25.52 -7.84 2.48
C ALA A 327 25.35 -6.71 3.50
N SER A 328 26.04 -6.80 4.64
CA SER A 328 26.05 -5.78 5.68
C SER A 328 26.67 -4.46 5.19
N LEU A 329 27.77 -4.52 4.43
CA LEU A 329 28.38 -3.35 3.81
C LEU A 329 27.42 -2.68 2.82
N THR A 330 26.76 -3.48 1.96
CA THR A 330 25.76 -3.00 1.00
C THR A 330 24.61 -2.28 1.72
N LEU A 331 23.98 -2.95 2.69
CA LEU A 331 22.87 -2.40 3.46
C LEU A 331 23.27 -1.14 4.25
N ASN A 332 24.48 -1.07 4.80
CA ASN A 332 24.94 0.11 5.50
C ASN A 332 25.15 1.32 4.58
N HIS A 333 25.70 1.14 3.37
CA HIS A 333 25.82 2.27 2.46
C HIS A 333 24.44 2.72 1.94
N LEU A 334 23.50 1.78 1.73
CA LEU A 334 22.11 2.11 1.36
C LEU A 334 21.41 2.90 2.48
N ARG A 335 21.62 2.51 3.74
CA ARG A 335 21.15 3.25 4.91
C ARG A 335 21.72 4.67 4.96
N THR A 336 23.03 4.81 4.76
CA THR A 336 23.69 6.12 4.71
C THR A 336 23.16 6.97 3.55
N TYR A 337 22.94 6.38 2.38
CA TYR A 337 22.34 7.07 1.24
C TYR A 337 20.93 7.56 1.56
N ARG A 338 20.06 6.70 2.13
CA ARG A 338 18.71 7.07 2.58
C ARG A 338 18.74 8.29 3.49
N ASN A 339 19.58 8.26 4.53
CA ASN A 339 19.70 9.35 5.49
C ASN A 339 20.16 10.64 4.78
N ASN A 340 21.16 10.56 3.90
CA ASN A 340 21.67 11.73 3.20
C ASN A 340 20.69 12.28 2.15
N ALA A 341 19.96 11.41 1.44
CA ALA A 341 18.98 11.81 0.43
C ALA A 341 17.82 12.59 1.05
N ILE A 342 17.37 12.19 2.24
CA ILE A 342 16.37 12.92 3.03
C ILE A 342 16.85 14.33 3.41
N HIS A 343 18.15 14.52 3.63
CA HIS A 343 18.71 15.80 4.09
C HIS A 343 19.24 16.72 2.98
N THR A 344 19.68 16.17 1.84
CA THR A 344 20.43 16.96 0.83
C THR A 344 19.69 17.14 -0.49
N GLY A 345 18.66 16.34 -0.78
CA GLY A 345 17.91 16.40 -2.04
C GLY A 345 18.74 16.15 -3.32
N LYS A 346 20.02 15.74 -3.19
CA LYS A 346 20.92 15.55 -4.33
C LYS A 346 20.64 14.21 -5.02
N GLU A 347 20.39 14.25 -6.32
CA GLU A 347 20.28 13.03 -7.13
C GLU A 347 21.65 12.39 -7.35
N SER A 348 21.76 11.09 -7.10
CA SER A 348 22.95 10.31 -7.43
C SER A 348 22.90 9.78 -8.86
N TRP A 349 24.01 9.87 -9.60
CA TRP A 349 24.17 9.20 -10.89
C TRP A 349 24.03 7.67 -10.80
N GLN A 350 24.27 7.09 -9.62
CA GLN A 350 24.20 5.66 -9.35
C GLN A 350 22.84 5.22 -8.80
N ILE A 351 21.83 6.10 -8.79
CA ILE A 351 20.52 5.84 -8.17
C ILE A 351 19.84 4.58 -8.71
N GLU A 352 20.07 4.21 -9.98
CA GLU A 352 19.57 2.94 -10.52
C GLU A 352 20.12 1.74 -9.77
N THR A 353 21.45 1.71 -9.63
CA THR A 353 22.15 0.64 -8.93
C THR A 353 21.66 0.53 -7.50
N LEU A 354 21.47 1.67 -6.82
CA LEU A 354 20.97 1.69 -5.44
C LEU A 354 19.54 1.13 -5.34
N VAL A 355 18.62 1.50 -6.25
CA VAL A 355 17.26 0.91 -6.29
C VAL A 355 17.33 -0.60 -6.46
N PHE A 356 18.12 -1.08 -7.42
CA PHE A 356 18.25 -2.52 -7.68
C PHE A 356 18.87 -3.27 -6.49
N GLN A 357 19.82 -2.67 -5.78
CA GLN A 357 20.37 -3.28 -4.57
C GLN A 357 19.31 -3.41 -3.48
N VAL A 358 18.59 -2.34 -3.11
CA VAL A 358 17.53 -2.41 -2.08
C VAL A 358 16.42 -3.39 -2.51
N LYS A 359 15.98 -3.32 -3.77
CA LYS A 359 15.02 -4.25 -4.38
C LYS A 359 15.43 -5.69 -4.17
N ASN A 360 16.70 -6.04 -4.42
CA ASN A 360 17.17 -7.42 -4.27
C ASN A 360 17.09 -7.90 -2.82
N PHE A 361 17.38 -7.04 -1.83
CA PHE A 361 17.15 -7.39 -0.42
C PHE A 361 15.66 -7.61 -0.11
N VAL A 362 14.79 -6.74 -0.60
CA VAL A 362 13.33 -6.87 -0.41
C VAL A 362 12.82 -8.17 -1.03
N GLU A 363 13.24 -8.50 -2.24
CA GLU A 363 12.85 -9.73 -2.94
C GLU A 363 13.37 -10.99 -2.23
N THR A 364 14.59 -10.96 -1.70
CA THR A 364 15.14 -12.06 -0.88
C THR A 364 14.30 -12.28 0.36
N LEU A 365 13.94 -11.21 1.08
CA LEU A 365 13.07 -11.30 2.26
C LEU A 365 11.67 -11.80 1.91
N LEU A 366 11.03 -11.26 0.87
CA LEU A 366 9.73 -11.74 0.39
C LEU A 366 9.78 -13.24 0.07
N ASN A 367 10.82 -13.69 -0.65
CA ASN A 367 10.99 -15.11 -0.97
C ASN A 367 11.24 -15.95 0.29
N PHE A 368 11.97 -15.44 1.28
CA PHE A 368 12.15 -16.11 2.57
C PHE A 368 10.80 -16.33 3.26
N HIS A 369 10.01 -15.28 3.46
CA HIS A 369 8.68 -15.38 4.08
C HIS A 369 7.75 -16.34 3.33
N LEU A 370 7.76 -16.29 1.99
CA LEU A 370 6.91 -17.14 1.15
C LEU A 370 7.37 -18.61 1.11
N SER A 371 8.66 -18.88 1.20
CA SER A 371 9.22 -20.24 1.17
C SER A 371 9.10 -20.96 2.51
N ARG A 372 9.11 -20.21 3.61
CA ARG A 372 8.97 -20.68 4.99
C ARG A 372 7.53 -20.61 5.51
N ALA A 373 6.56 -20.61 4.59
CA ALA A 373 5.16 -20.41 4.94
C ALA A 373 4.60 -21.56 5.77
N GLY A 374 4.17 -21.23 6.99
CA GLY A 374 3.69 -22.18 8.00
C GLY A 374 4.74 -22.58 9.04
N GLU A 375 5.98 -22.11 8.94
CA GLU A 375 7.03 -22.38 9.95
C GLU A 375 6.98 -21.41 11.15
N PHE A 376 6.43 -20.21 10.97
CA PHE A 376 6.40 -19.15 11.99
C PHE A 376 4.97 -18.76 12.35
N SER A 377 4.71 -18.52 13.63
CA SER A 377 3.38 -18.14 14.14
C SER A 377 3.15 -16.63 14.06
N SER A 378 4.22 -15.83 14.03
CA SER A 378 4.15 -14.37 13.97
C SER A 378 5.34 -13.75 13.24
N LEU A 379 5.23 -12.46 12.91
CA LEU A 379 6.36 -11.68 12.38
C LEU A 379 7.45 -11.47 13.45
N ALA A 380 7.09 -11.49 14.74
CA ALA A 380 8.05 -11.42 15.83
C ALA A 380 8.90 -12.70 15.91
N ASP A 381 8.31 -13.87 15.65
CA ASP A 381 9.05 -15.14 15.59
C ASP A 381 10.08 -15.11 14.44
N VAL A 382 9.69 -14.54 13.29
CA VAL A 382 10.62 -14.33 12.17
C VAL A 382 11.74 -13.38 12.59
N ALA A 383 11.42 -12.26 13.25
CA ALA A 383 12.43 -11.32 13.73
C ALA A 383 13.43 -12.01 14.68
N GLN A 384 12.94 -12.85 15.61
CA GLN A 384 13.79 -13.64 16.50
C GLN A 384 14.67 -14.64 15.75
N PHE A 385 14.15 -15.26 14.69
CA PHE A 385 14.93 -16.14 13.81
C PHE A 385 16.03 -15.38 13.06
N LEU A 386 15.71 -14.19 12.52
CA LEU A 386 16.68 -13.36 11.80
C LEU A 386 17.72 -12.70 12.73
N ASP A 387 17.49 -12.71 14.04
CA ASP A 387 18.43 -12.24 15.06
C ASP A 387 19.43 -13.33 15.50
N GLN A 388 19.26 -14.56 15.02
CA GLN A 388 20.20 -15.63 15.32
C GLN A 388 21.58 -15.34 14.70
N PRO A 389 22.67 -15.85 15.31
CA PRO A 389 24.01 -15.73 14.76
C PRO A 389 24.11 -16.47 13.42
N PRO A 390 24.82 -15.94 12.41
CA PRO A 390 24.94 -16.57 11.10
C PRO A 390 25.91 -17.78 11.09
N GLY A 391 26.75 -17.92 12.12
CA GLY A 391 27.77 -18.97 12.22
C GLY A 391 27.29 -20.20 12.98
N ILE A 392 27.54 -21.38 12.42
CA ILE A 392 27.11 -22.66 13.02
C ILE A 392 27.77 -22.93 14.38
N GLU A 393 29.03 -22.55 14.55
CA GLU A 393 29.76 -22.72 15.81
C GLU A 393 29.10 -21.94 16.97
N GLU A 394 28.65 -20.72 16.68
CA GLU A 394 27.97 -19.89 17.67
C GLU A 394 26.56 -20.43 17.98
N LEU A 395 25.86 -20.95 16.97
CA LEU A 395 24.58 -21.66 17.17
C LEU A 395 24.77 -22.91 18.05
N ASP A 396 25.80 -23.71 17.79
CA ASP A 396 26.11 -24.91 18.57
C ASP A 396 26.45 -24.56 20.03
N ARG A 397 27.18 -23.45 20.24
CA ARG A 397 27.45 -22.90 21.57
C ARG A 397 26.17 -22.51 22.28
N GLN A 398 25.26 -21.80 21.60
CA GLN A 398 23.96 -21.41 22.16
C GLN A 398 23.07 -22.63 22.48
N LEU A 399 23.02 -23.62 21.59
CA LEU A 399 22.28 -24.87 21.81
C LEU A 399 22.81 -25.64 23.03
N LYS A 400 24.14 -25.72 23.19
CA LYS A 400 24.76 -26.36 24.36
C LYS A 400 24.36 -25.63 25.66
N LEU A 401 24.38 -24.30 25.66
CA LEU A 401 23.99 -23.50 26.82
C LEU A 401 22.51 -23.72 27.18
N LEU A 402 21.61 -23.66 26.20
CA LEU A 402 20.17 -23.89 26.40
C LEU A 402 19.87 -25.29 26.94
N ARG A 403 20.58 -26.31 26.45
CA ARG A 403 20.47 -27.69 26.97
C ARG A 403 20.90 -27.77 28.43
N ASN A 404 21.96 -27.07 28.83
CA ASN A 404 22.42 -27.03 30.22
C ASN A 404 21.41 -26.30 31.12
N VAL A 405 20.88 -25.14 30.69
CA VAL A 405 19.84 -24.41 31.42
C VAL A 405 18.60 -25.27 31.64
N ARG A 406 18.16 -25.98 30.59
CA ARG A 406 17.01 -26.89 30.70
C ARG A 406 17.24 -28.00 31.74
N ARG A 407 18.44 -28.57 31.80
CA ARG A 407 18.82 -29.58 32.82
C ARG A 407 18.93 -29.04 34.24
N PHE A 408 19.11 -27.72 34.40
CA PHE A 408 19.15 -27.08 35.70
C PHE A 408 17.75 -26.77 36.24
N ILE A 409 16.80 -26.46 35.35
CA ILE A 409 15.42 -26.09 35.70
C ILE A 409 14.49 -27.32 35.80
N ALA A 410 14.71 -28.35 34.98
CA ALA A 410 13.98 -29.62 35.03
C ALA A 410 14.65 -30.59 35.99
#